data_AF-K0SXF4-F1
#
_entry.id   AF-K0SXF4-F1
#
_cell.length_a   1.000
_cell.length_b   1.000
_cell.length_c   1.000
_cell.angle_alpha   90.00
_cell.angle_beta   90.00
_cell.angle_gamma   90.00
#
_symmetry.space_group_name_H-M   'P 1'
#
loop_
_entity.id
_entity.type
_entity.pdbx_description
1 polymer ?
#
loop_
_entity_poly.entity_id
_entity_poly.type
_entity_poly.pdbx_seq_one_letter_code
_entity_poly.pdbx_strand_id
1 'polypeptide(L)'
;MNKAQFSARNGFKIWKDAVPVKLHPSLTKLFDRDQNQQSIYLQCFHTLLPHVAPITCPAACAPSDHIAHFLDHVSPSSATNRLSQACSTTLREHFYTVIADTQPDHLGVLSSLLSPHMSYPLIAMNRSDPRNRLPNDIFDISLRRKLLLPIYRLPADDRVCTCTATHDVMGRHVLNCLKNNKKGAHDYIRDGLKKILPKILATAEYILPTTTELPTEQTDMAPGYPDKKPFDVSFQPTPMLSATAPTCPFGTVGIDVVIPSTPQLSPPRNSIDVIEKVSANAEVHHQSYERQKLRRDGDRSEGDAIIGELLSEGHVLIPFAVDRWLRWYWAHGSTIPVWRASLRDPHSELLPEAHAATLTYSHSHNHAPATYSNTSE
;
A
#
# COMPACT_ATOMS: atom_id res chain seq x y z
N MET A 1 -14.59 -4.15 -31.49
CA MET A 1 -15.67 -3.62 -32.36
C MET A 1 -15.69 -2.10 -32.42
N ASN A 2 -15.77 -1.42 -31.28
CA ASN A 2 -15.86 0.03 -31.13
C ASN A 2 -14.94 0.86 -32.09
N LYS A 3 -13.60 0.75 -32.00
CA LYS A 3 -12.67 1.48 -32.88
C LYS A 3 -12.87 1.18 -34.39
N ALA A 4 -13.26 -0.06 -34.73
CA ALA A 4 -13.52 -0.45 -36.10
C ALA A 4 -14.83 0.16 -36.62
N GLN A 5 -15.88 0.21 -35.79
CA GLN A 5 -17.14 0.91 -36.10
C GLN A 5 -16.92 2.42 -36.25
N PHE A 6 -16.17 3.05 -35.34
CA PHE A 6 -15.80 4.46 -35.45
C PHE A 6 -15.08 4.73 -36.78
N SER A 7 -14.10 3.90 -37.12
CA SER A 7 -13.32 4.08 -38.35
C SER A 7 -14.12 3.75 -39.62
N ALA A 8 -15.08 2.83 -39.56
CA ALA A 8 -16.00 2.56 -40.65
C ALA A 8 -16.93 3.77 -40.93
N ARG A 9 -17.36 4.48 -39.88
CA ARG A 9 -18.19 5.70 -40.01
C ARG A 9 -17.36 6.92 -40.40
N ASN A 10 -16.21 7.11 -39.77
CA ASN A 10 -15.45 8.35 -39.82
C ASN A 10 -14.24 8.32 -40.79
N GLY A 11 -13.82 7.14 -41.23
CA GLY A 11 -12.63 6.92 -42.05
C GLY A 11 -11.38 6.72 -41.21
N PHE A 12 -10.27 6.37 -41.87
CA PHE A 12 -8.95 6.23 -41.22
C PHE A 12 -8.04 7.39 -41.61
N LYS A 13 -7.30 7.94 -40.64
CA LYS A 13 -6.23 8.89 -40.90
C LYS A 13 -4.92 8.13 -41.09
N ILE A 14 -4.22 8.39 -42.20
CA ILE A 14 -2.91 7.79 -42.50
C ILE A 14 -1.79 8.53 -41.75
N TRP A 15 -1.92 9.85 -41.57
CA TRP A 15 -1.10 10.69 -40.68
C TRP A 15 -1.95 11.80 -40.03
N LYS A 16 -1.40 12.50 -39.03
CA LYS A 16 -2.15 13.42 -38.14
C LYS A 16 -2.99 14.47 -38.87
N ASP A 17 -2.44 15.03 -39.94
CA ASP A 17 -3.00 16.14 -40.71
C ASP A 17 -3.70 15.69 -42.01
N ALA A 18 -3.76 14.37 -42.29
CA ALA A 18 -4.46 13.85 -43.45
C ALA A 18 -5.98 13.95 -43.29
N VAL A 19 -6.67 14.23 -44.40
CA VAL A 19 -8.11 14.02 -44.50
C VAL A 19 -8.40 12.53 -44.31
N PRO A 20 -9.36 12.13 -43.45
CA PRO A 20 -9.69 10.72 -43.25
C PRO A 20 -10.13 10.05 -44.55
N VAL A 21 -9.52 8.92 -44.89
CA VAL A 21 -9.92 8.09 -46.03
C VAL A 21 -11.18 7.31 -45.65
N LYS A 22 -12.28 7.58 -46.35
CA LYS A 22 -13.54 6.86 -46.17
C LYS A 22 -13.48 5.49 -46.85
N LEU A 23 -13.96 4.47 -46.17
CA LEU A 23 -14.09 3.13 -46.74
C LEU A 23 -15.22 3.06 -47.77
N HIS A 24 -15.09 2.14 -48.71
CA HIS A 24 -16.16 1.83 -49.65
C HIS A 24 -17.43 1.37 -48.89
N PRO A 25 -18.65 1.77 -49.33
CA PRO A 25 -19.90 1.45 -48.62
C PRO A 25 -20.14 -0.03 -48.34
N SER A 26 -19.65 -0.94 -49.19
CA SER A 26 -19.79 -2.38 -48.95
C SER A 26 -19.04 -2.85 -47.68
N LEU A 27 -17.92 -2.20 -47.34
CA LEU A 27 -17.14 -2.52 -46.14
C LEU A 27 -17.75 -1.85 -44.90
N THR A 28 -18.28 -0.63 -45.02
CA THR A 28 -18.91 0.07 -43.89
C THR A 28 -20.20 -0.63 -43.45
N LYS A 29 -20.98 -1.17 -44.40
CA LYS A 29 -22.19 -1.98 -44.14
C LYS A 29 -21.92 -3.22 -43.26
N LEU A 30 -20.71 -3.79 -43.30
CA LEU A 30 -20.36 -4.94 -42.46
C LEU A 30 -20.36 -4.63 -40.96
N PHE A 31 -20.24 -3.36 -40.58
CA PHE A 31 -20.16 -2.90 -39.19
C PHE A 31 -21.46 -2.23 -38.70
N ASP A 32 -22.46 -2.12 -39.57
CA ASP A 32 -23.76 -1.55 -39.28
C ASP A 32 -24.72 -2.66 -38.84
N ARG A 33 -25.33 -2.51 -37.66
CA ARG A 33 -26.22 -3.52 -37.07
C ARG A 33 -27.46 -3.75 -37.92
N ASP A 34 -28.03 -2.69 -38.47
CA ASP A 34 -29.31 -2.75 -39.15
C ASP A 34 -29.14 -3.30 -40.58
N GLN A 35 -27.95 -3.11 -41.17
CA GLN A 35 -27.57 -3.66 -42.48
C GLN A 35 -26.94 -5.06 -42.42
N ASN A 36 -26.33 -5.45 -41.30
CA ASN A 36 -25.68 -6.76 -41.11
C ASN A 36 -26.23 -7.50 -39.89
N GLN A 37 -27.54 -7.74 -39.90
CA GLN A 37 -28.25 -8.36 -38.78
C GLN A 37 -27.82 -9.81 -38.51
N GLN A 38 -27.22 -10.52 -39.47
CA GLN A 38 -26.81 -11.91 -39.31
C GLN A 38 -25.46 -12.09 -38.60
N SER A 39 -24.72 -10.99 -38.37
CA SER A 39 -23.43 -11.06 -37.70
C SER A 39 -23.58 -11.31 -36.20
N ILE A 40 -23.25 -12.53 -35.77
CA ILE A 40 -23.26 -12.94 -34.35
C ILE A 40 -22.40 -12.02 -33.48
N TYR A 41 -21.29 -11.49 -34.02
CA TYR A 41 -20.39 -10.62 -33.28
C TYR A 41 -21.01 -9.24 -33.07
N LEU A 42 -21.68 -8.67 -34.08
CA LEU A 42 -22.38 -7.38 -33.95
C LEU A 42 -23.57 -7.50 -33.01
N GLN A 43 -24.34 -8.59 -33.11
CA GLN A 43 -25.42 -8.87 -32.17
C GLN A 43 -24.89 -8.92 -30.73
N CYS A 44 -23.89 -9.78 -30.46
CA CYS A 44 -23.29 -9.89 -29.13
C CYS A 44 -22.74 -8.55 -28.63
N PHE A 45 -22.04 -7.80 -29.47
CA PHE A 45 -21.52 -6.49 -29.11
C PHE A 45 -22.64 -5.52 -28.72
N HIS A 46 -23.69 -5.39 -29.52
CA HIS A 46 -24.81 -4.48 -29.23
C HIS A 46 -25.66 -4.94 -28.04
N THR A 47 -25.76 -6.24 -27.79
CA THR A 47 -26.42 -6.79 -26.60
C THR A 47 -25.65 -6.46 -25.33
N LEU A 48 -24.31 -6.55 -25.35
CA LEU A 48 -23.47 -6.25 -24.19
C LEU A 48 -23.20 -4.76 -23.99
N LEU A 49 -23.36 -3.95 -25.03
CA LEU A 49 -23.02 -2.53 -25.04
C LEU A 49 -23.69 -1.72 -23.90
N PRO A 50 -25.00 -1.90 -23.58
CA PRO A 50 -25.64 -1.19 -22.46
C PRO A 50 -25.07 -1.56 -21.09
N HIS A 51 -24.47 -2.74 -20.96
CA HIS A 51 -23.86 -3.21 -19.71
C HIS A 51 -22.39 -2.78 -19.59
N VAL A 52 -21.68 -2.70 -20.71
CA VAL A 52 -20.24 -2.35 -20.77
C VAL A 52 -20.01 -0.85 -20.76
N ALA A 53 -20.85 -0.08 -21.48
CA ALA A 53 -20.67 1.36 -21.64
C ALA A 53 -20.67 2.12 -20.29
N PRO A 54 -21.58 1.84 -19.33
CA PRO A 54 -21.58 2.55 -18.06
C PRO A 54 -20.32 2.32 -17.21
N ILE A 55 -19.75 1.12 -17.27
CA ILE A 55 -18.54 0.75 -16.52
C ILE A 55 -17.30 1.44 -17.09
N THR A 56 -17.31 1.67 -18.41
CA THR A 56 -16.14 2.13 -19.15
C THR A 56 -16.15 3.63 -19.42
N CYS A 57 -17.23 4.34 -19.12
CA CYS A 57 -17.31 5.79 -19.27
C CYS A 57 -16.85 6.53 -18.00
N PRO A 58 -16.30 7.76 -18.12
CA PRO A 58 -15.99 8.59 -16.96
C PRO A 58 -17.26 8.98 -16.18
N ALA A 59 -17.14 9.19 -14.87
CA ALA A 59 -18.26 9.62 -14.01
C ALA A 59 -18.89 10.96 -14.43
N ALA A 60 -18.13 11.83 -15.10
CA ALA A 60 -18.62 13.10 -15.64
C ALA A 60 -19.53 12.94 -16.88
N CYS A 61 -19.59 11.75 -17.49
CA CYS A 61 -20.44 11.47 -18.63
C CYS A 61 -21.87 11.13 -18.14
N ALA A 62 -22.87 11.85 -18.66
CA ALA A 62 -24.26 11.60 -18.32
C ALA A 62 -24.68 10.17 -18.74
N PRO A 63 -25.53 9.47 -17.94
CA PRO A 63 -25.96 8.11 -18.26
C PRO A 63 -26.59 7.93 -19.65
N SER A 64 -27.29 8.96 -20.15
CA SER A 64 -27.86 8.99 -21.49
C SER A 64 -26.81 8.87 -22.60
N ASP A 65 -25.59 9.31 -22.32
CA ASP A 65 -24.54 9.50 -23.32
C ASP A 65 -23.49 8.39 -23.27
N HIS A 66 -23.56 7.48 -22.28
CA HIS A 66 -22.56 6.42 -22.07
C HIS A 66 -22.31 5.58 -23.32
N ILE A 67 -23.36 5.19 -24.03
CA ILE A 67 -23.21 4.37 -25.25
C ILE A 67 -22.49 5.15 -26.35
N ALA A 68 -22.90 6.40 -26.61
CA ALA A 68 -22.27 7.24 -27.62
C ALA A 68 -20.82 7.53 -27.26
N HIS A 69 -20.58 7.94 -26.02
CA HIS A 69 -19.24 8.23 -25.51
C HIS A 69 -18.33 7.01 -25.58
N PHE A 70 -18.83 5.83 -25.22
CA PHE A 70 -18.08 4.59 -25.40
C PHE A 70 -17.65 4.44 -26.85
N LEU A 71 -18.59 4.45 -27.80
CA LEU A 71 -18.35 4.21 -29.22
C LEU A 71 -17.44 5.24 -29.90
N ASP A 72 -17.44 6.48 -29.44
CA ASP A 72 -16.75 7.58 -30.13
C ASP A 72 -15.45 8.02 -29.45
N HIS A 73 -15.33 7.82 -28.14
CA HIS A 73 -14.24 8.41 -27.34
C HIS A 73 -13.45 7.41 -26.50
N VAL A 74 -13.97 6.20 -26.26
CA VAL A 74 -13.27 5.20 -25.45
C VAL A 74 -12.42 4.28 -26.33
N SER A 75 -11.10 4.34 -26.17
CA SER A 75 -10.19 3.43 -26.86
C SER A 75 -10.32 1.99 -26.34
N PRO A 76 -10.01 0.96 -27.14
CA PRO A 76 -10.05 -0.44 -26.69
C PRO A 76 -9.19 -0.68 -25.45
N SER A 77 -7.97 -0.14 -25.40
CA SER A 77 -7.08 -0.27 -24.24
C SER A 77 -7.66 0.39 -23.00
N SER A 78 -8.27 1.57 -23.14
CA SER A 78 -8.95 2.23 -22.02
C SER A 78 -10.15 1.43 -21.53
N ALA A 79 -10.96 0.88 -22.44
CA ALA A 79 -12.10 0.04 -22.10
C ALA A 79 -11.65 -1.22 -21.35
N THR A 80 -10.62 -1.91 -21.85
CA THR A 80 -10.06 -3.10 -21.19
C THR A 80 -9.57 -2.77 -19.79
N ASN A 81 -8.78 -1.71 -19.61
CA ASN A 81 -8.27 -1.33 -18.29
C ASN A 81 -9.41 -1.01 -17.30
N ARG A 82 -10.42 -0.25 -17.72
CA ARG A 82 -11.57 0.10 -16.88
C ARG A 82 -12.42 -1.12 -16.53
N LEU A 83 -12.65 -2.03 -17.49
CA LEU A 83 -13.36 -3.29 -17.24
C LEU A 83 -12.59 -4.18 -16.26
N SER A 84 -11.28 -4.37 -16.48
CA SER A 84 -10.44 -5.16 -15.58
C SER A 84 -10.43 -4.59 -14.16
N GLN A 85 -10.39 -3.27 -14.02
CA GLN A 85 -10.49 -2.60 -12.74
C GLN A 85 -11.85 -2.82 -12.09
N ALA A 86 -12.96 -2.60 -12.82
CA ALA A 86 -14.31 -2.81 -12.29
C ALA A 86 -14.53 -4.27 -11.86
N CYS A 87 -14.15 -5.25 -12.68
CA CYS A 87 -14.24 -6.65 -12.31
C CYS A 87 -13.42 -6.98 -11.05
N SER A 88 -12.22 -6.41 -10.94
CA SER A 88 -11.36 -6.58 -9.76
C SER A 88 -11.99 -5.97 -8.51
N THR A 89 -12.62 -4.80 -8.61
CA THR A 89 -13.36 -4.16 -7.51
C THR A 89 -14.54 -5.02 -7.08
N THR A 90 -15.41 -5.44 -8.01
CA THR A 90 -16.59 -6.27 -7.69
C THR A 90 -16.20 -7.61 -7.08
N LEU A 91 -15.19 -8.29 -7.63
CA LEU A 91 -14.69 -9.55 -7.06
C LEU A 91 -14.15 -9.36 -5.64
N ARG A 92 -13.44 -8.24 -5.40
CA ARG A 92 -12.91 -7.91 -4.09
C ARG A 92 -14.03 -7.60 -3.10
N GLU A 93 -15.05 -6.82 -3.48
CA GLU A 93 -16.23 -6.56 -2.64
C GLU A 93 -16.93 -7.86 -2.26
N HIS A 94 -17.22 -8.70 -3.26
CA HIS A 94 -17.85 -10.00 -3.04
C HIS A 94 -17.01 -10.88 -2.10
N PHE A 95 -15.69 -10.92 -2.27
CA PHE A 95 -14.79 -11.65 -1.39
C PHE A 95 -14.85 -11.14 0.05
N TYR A 96 -14.87 -9.82 0.27
CA TYR A 96 -15.00 -9.25 1.62
C TYR A 96 -16.34 -9.59 2.26
N THR A 97 -17.44 -9.54 1.51
CA THR A 97 -18.77 -9.95 2.00
C THR A 97 -18.77 -11.41 2.42
N VAL A 98 -18.29 -12.31 1.55
CA VAL A 98 -18.24 -13.75 1.87
C VAL A 98 -17.38 -14.02 3.10
N ILE A 99 -16.23 -13.37 3.25
CA ILE A 99 -15.39 -13.54 4.44
C ILE A 99 -16.06 -12.97 5.69
N ALA A 100 -16.71 -11.81 5.61
CA ALA A 100 -17.43 -11.24 6.74
C ALA A 100 -18.55 -12.17 7.25
N ASP A 101 -19.24 -12.86 6.33
CA ASP A 101 -20.35 -13.76 6.65
C ASP A 101 -19.88 -15.14 7.13
N THR A 102 -18.80 -15.67 6.56
CA THR A 102 -18.37 -17.06 6.82
C THR A 102 -17.22 -17.18 7.81
N GLN A 103 -16.30 -16.21 7.85
CA GLN A 103 -15.05 -16.24 8.62
C GLN A 103 -14.67 -14.82 9.11
N PRO A 104 -15.49 -14.17 9.96
CA PRO A 104 -15.31 -12.77 10.34
C PRO A 104 -13.96 -12.47 11.00
N ASP A 105 -13.35 -13.45 11.67
CA ASP A 105 -12.00 -13.34 12.27
C ASP A 105 -10.89 -13.04 11.25
N HIS A 106 -11.12 -13.32 9.97
CA HIS A 106 -10.17 -13.03 8.89
C HIS A 106 -10.31 -11.61 8.35
N LEU A 107 -11.39 -10.89 8.67
CA LEU A 107 -11.65 -9.59 8.09
C LEU A 107 -10.53 -8.59 8.41
N GLY A 108 -10.03 -8.61 9.65
CA GLY A 108 -8.93 -7.75 10.14
C GLY A 108 -7.57 -8.03 9.51
N VAL A 109 -7.47 -8.99 8.59
CA VAL A 109 -6.22 -9.34 7.91
C VAL A 109 -6.25 -9.12 6.42
N LEU A 110 -7.44 -8.94 5.82
CA LEU A 110 -7.58 -8.93 4.38
C LEU A 110 -6.85 -7.77 3.72
N SER A 111 -6.83 -6.59 4.34
CA SER A 111 -6.11 -5.42 3.81
C SER A 111 -4.62 -5.72 3.64
N SER A 112 -4.01 -6.37 4.63
CA SER A 112 -2.62 -6.78 4.58
C SER A 112 -2.39 -7.97 3.65
N LEU A 113 -3.23 -8.99 3.76
CA LEU A 113 -3.13 -10.22 2.98
C LEU A 113 -3.25 -9.97 1.49
N LEU A 114 -4.17 -9.10 1.06
CA LEU A 114 -4.41 -8.78 -0.34
C LEU A 114 -3.42 -7.75 -0.90
N SER A 115 -2.50 -7.25 -0.08
CA SER A 115 -1.42 -6.39 -0.56
C SER A 115 -0.53 -7.15 -1.55
N PRO A 116 -0.23 -6.58 -2.74
CA PRO A 116 0.68 -7.21 -3.70
C PRO A 116 2.08 -7.47 -3.13
N HIS A 117 2.50 -6.63 -2.19
CA HIS A 117 3.84 -6.64 -1.57
C HIS A 117 4.04 -7.82 -0.62
N MET A 118 2.94 -8.44 -0.19
CA MET A 118 2.96 -9.70 0.55
C MET A 118 3.25 -10.91 -0.34
N SER A 119 2.86 -10.85 -1.61
CA SER A 119 3.11 -11.92 -2.59
C SER A 119 4.43 -11.72 -3.33
N TYR A 120 4.84 -10.47 -3.57
CA TYR A 120 5.97 -10.15 -4.43
C TYR A 120 7.26 -10.87 -4.01
N PRO A 121 7.71 -10.85 -2.74
CA PRO A 121 8.92 -11.58 -2.33
C PRO A 121 8.84 -13.11 -2.54
N LEU A 122 7.62 -13.67 -2.60
CA LEU A 122 7.41 -15.11 -2.79
C LEU A 122 7.48 -15.54 -4.26
N ILE A 123 7.11 -14.67 -5.20
CA ILE A 123 6.92 -15.02 -6.61
C ILE A 123 7.65 -14.12 -7.62
N ALA A 124 8.25 -13.01 -7.20
CA ALA A 124 8.84 -12.04 -8.13
C ALA A 124 10.08 -12.56 -8.85
N MET A 125 10.87 -13.37 -8.17
CA MET A 125 12.13 -13.89 -8.71
C MET A 125 11.97 -15.35 -9.14
N ASN A 126 12.64 -15.72 -10.23
CA ASN A 126 12.61 -17.09 -10.73
C ASN A 126 13.24 -18.03 -9.70
N ARG A 127 12.42 -18.94 -9.17
CA ARG A 127 12.82 -19.95 -8.18
C ARG A 127 13.71 -21.05 -8.77
N SER A 128 13.84 -21.18 -10.09
CA SER A 128 14.79 -22.11 -10.70
C SER A 128 16.24 -21.78 -10.33
N ASP A 129 16.57 -20.50 -10.10
CA ASP A 129 17.87 -20.10 -9.55
C ASP A 129 17.89 -20.26 -8.02
N PRO A 130 18.77 -21.11 -7.45
CA PRO A 130 18.89 -21.29 -6.01
C PRO A 130 19.15 -20.01 -5.21
N ARG A 131 19.81 -19.01 -5.80
CA ARG A 131 20.12 -17.73 -5.12
C ARG A 131 18.88 -16.88 -4.86
N ASN A 132 17.80 -17.13 -5.61
CA ASN A 132 16.52 -16.43 -5.47
C ASN A 132 15.54 -17.18 -4.55
N ARG A 133 15.94 -18.34 -4.00
CA ARG A 133 15.06 -19.15 -3.16
C ARG A 133 15.14 -18.69 -1.72
N LEU A 134 13.98 -18.47 -1.12
CA LEU A 134 13.85 -18.53 0.33
C LEU A 134 14.10 -19.97 0.81
N PRO A 135 14.64 -20.18 2.01
CA PRO A 135 14.65 -21.48 2.67
C PRO A 135 13.26 -22.14 2.61
N ASN A 136 13.22 -23.45 2.40
CA ASN A 136 11.97 -24.17 2.11
C ASN A 136 10.93 -24.06 3.23
N ASP A 137 11.38 -24.08 4.48
CA ASP A 137 10.58 -23.88 5.68
C ASP A 137 9.98 -22.46 5.74
N ILE A 138 10.80 -21.43 5.50
CA ILE A 138 10.34 -20.03 5.44
C ILE A 138 9.33 -19.86 4.32
N PHE A 139 9.62 -20.40 3.13
CA PHE A 139 8.72 -20.29 1.98
C PHE A 139 7.38 -20.98 2.23
N ASP A 140 7.38 -22.21 2.76
CA ASP A 140 6.15 -22.94 3.07
C ASP A 140 5.29 -22.19 4.09
N ILE A 141 5.91 -21.68 5.17
CA ILE A 141 5.21 -20.90 6.19
C ILE A 141 4.63 -19.62 5.59
N SER A 142 5.43 -18.85 4.83
CA SER A 142 4.98 -17.61 4.20
C SER A 142 3.85 -17.84 3.17
N LEU A 143 3.93 -18.91 2.38
CA LEU A 143 2.90 -19.27 1.41
C LEU A 143 1.60 -19.68 2.12
N ARG A 144 1.68 -20.52 3.15
CA ARG A 144 0.52 -20.92 3.97
C ARG A 144 -0.15 -19.71 4.60
N ARG A 145 0.63 -18.79 5.17
CA ARG A 145 0.14 -17.51 5.70
C ARG A 145 -0.58 -16.68 4.64
N LYS A 146 0.01 -16.54 3.45
CA LYS A 146 -0.58 -15.79 2.32
C LYS A 146 -1.89 -16.40 1.82
N LEU A 147 -2.06 -17.71 1.96
CA LEU A 147 -3.26 -18.45 1.55
C LEU A 147 -4.24 -18.72 2.69
N LEU A 148 -3.98 -18.22 3.91
CA LEU A 148 -4.74 -18.53 5.12
C LEU A 148 -4.90 -20.05 5.38
N LEU A 149 -3.84 -20.80 5.13
CA LEU A 149 -3.76 -22.25 5.37
C LEU A 149 -3.12 -22.57 6.71
N PRO A 150 -3.45 -23.73 7.32
CA PRO A 150 -2.82 -24.17 8.56
C PRO A 150 -1.30 -24.21 8.42
N ILE A 151 -0.60 -23.51 9.33
CA ILE A 151 0.87 -23.48 9.39
C ILE A 151 1.38 -24.72 10.11
N TYR A 152 0.74 -25.05 11.24
CA TYR A 152 1.08 -26.24 12.00
C TYR A 152 0.40 -27.45 11.33
N ARG A 153 1.23 -28.37 10.83
CA ARG A 153 0.82 -29.72 10.43
C ARG A 153 1.24 -30.62 11.59
N LEU A 154 0.32 -31.40 12.18
CA LEU A 154 0.47 -32.36 13.30
C LEU A 154 -0.52 -32.04 14.45
N PRO A 155 -1.08 -33.06 15.13
CA PRO A 155 -2.24 -32.91 16.01
C PRO A 155 -1.87 -31.97 17.15
N ALA A 156 -2.66 -30.91 17.32
CA ALA A 156 -2.60 -29.90 18.39
C ALA A 156 -1.38 -30.07 19.31
N ASP A 157 -0.17 -29.72 18.83
CA ASP A 157 0.97 -29.62 19.73
C ASP A 157 0.51 -28.67 20.84
N ASP A 158 0.72 -29.09 22.10
CA ASP A 158 0.51 -28.33 23.33
C ASP A 158 1.43 -27.10 23.41
N ARG A 159 1.53 -26.32 22.33
CA ARG A 159 2.20 -25.02 22.29
C ARG A 159 1.31 -24.05 23.04
N VAL A 160 1.43 -24.14 24.34
CA VAL A 160 0.83 -23.22 25.28
C VAL A 160 1.70 -21.97 25.32
N CYS A 161 1.11 -20.84 24.98
CA CYS A 161 1.75 -19.55 25.15
C CYS A 161 2.01 -19.28 26.63
N THR A 162 2.96 -18.40 26.96
CA THR A 162 3.10 -17.83 28.32
C THR A 162 1.80 -17.28 28.92
N CYS A 163 0.81 -16.92 28.10
CA CYS A 163 -0.53 -16.55 28.58
C CYS A 163 -1.48 -17.73 28.84
N THR A 164 -0.97 -18.96 28.84
CA THR A 164 -1.69 -20.24 28.99
C THR A 164 -2.69 -20.60 27.87
N ALA A 165 -2.78 -19.79 26.80
CA ALA A 165 -3.61 -20.12 25.65
C ALA A 165 -2.87 -21.05 24.69
N THR A 166 -3.61 -21.95 24.06
CA THR A 166 -3.08 -22.81 22.98
C THR A 166 -2.89 -21.98 21.71
N HIS A 167 -1.77 -22.20 21.02
CA HIS A 167 -1.55 -21.62 19.71
C HIS A 167 -2.56 -22.18 18.70
N ASP A 168 -3.22 -21.30 17.95
CA ASP A 168 -4.10 -21.73 16.87
C ASP A 168 -3.30 -22.28 15.69
N VAL A 169 -3.94 -23.14 14.88
CA VAL A 169 -3.32 -23.80 13.71
C VAL A 169 -2.80 -22.81 12.65
N MET A 170 -3.30 -21.57 12.64
CA MET A 170 -2.84 -20.49 11.75
C MET A 170 -1.71 -19.65 12.36
N GLY A 171 -1.32 -19.92 13.61
CA GLY A 171 -0.28 -19.17 14.32
C GLY A 171 -0.61 -17.70 14.53
N ARG A 172 -1.89 -17.33 14.65
CA ARG A 172 -2.34 -15.96 14.92
C ARG A 172 -2.02 -15.54 16.35
N HIS A 173 -2.13 -16.46 17.29
CA HIS A 173 -1.89 -16.21 18.71
C HIS A 173 -0.48 -15.67 18.98
N VAL A 174 0.53 -16.24 18.31
CA VAL A 174 1.97 -15.94 18.52
C VAL A 174 2.27 -14.43 18.44
N LEU A 175 1.65 -13.72 17.49
CA LEU A 175 1.89 -12.28 17.30
C LEU A 175 0.81 -11.39 17.94
N ASN A 176 -0.32 -11.97 18.36
CA ASN A 176 -1.41 -11.24 19.01
C ASN A 176 -1.31 -11.19 20.53
N CYS A 177 -0.69 -12.19 21.14
CA CYS A 177 -0.60 -12.26 22.57
C CYS A 177 0.35 -11.19 23.13
N LEU A 178 -0.17 -10.36 24.03
CA LEU A 178 0.61 -9.33 24.72
C LEU A 178 1.60 -9.93 25.73
N LYS A 179 1.31 -11.13 26.26
CA LYS A 179 2.22 -11.84 27.18
C LYS A 179 3.25 -12.70 26.45
N ASN A 180 3.11 -12.90 25.15
CA ASN A 180 4.09 -13.65 24.39
C ASN A 180 5.32 -12.78 24.14
N ASN A 181 6.51 -13.36 24.34
CA ASN A 181 7.75 -12.65 24.05
C ASN A 181 7.96 -12.53 22.54
N LYS A 182 7.94 -11.29 22.03
CA LYS A 182 8.15 -10.98 20.61
C LYS A 182 9.60 -10.63 20.26
N LYS A 183 10.52 -10.69 21.23
CA LYS A 183 11.92 -10.29 21.06
C LYS A 183 12.59 -10.99 19.86
N GLY A 184 12.43 -12.31 19.72
CA GLY A 184 13.06 -13.03 18.59
C GLY A 184 12.56 -12.58 17.21
N ALA A 185 11.26 -12.22 17.09
CA ALA A 185 10.72 -11.69 15.84
C ALA A 185 11.21 -10.26 15.57
N HIS A 186 11.29 -9.45 16.62
CA HIS A 186 11.82 -8.09 16.57
C HIS A 186 13.32 -8.09 16.18
N ASP A 187 14.14 -8.90 16.84
CA ASP A 187 15.57 -9.09 16.55
C ASP A 187 15.78 -9.51 15.08
N TYR A 188 14.95 -10.44 14.57
CA TYR A 188 15.02 -10.88 13.18
C TYR A 188 14.74 -9.73 12.19
N ILE A 189 13.75 -8.87 12.47
CA ILE A 189 13.44 -7.71 11.63
C ILE A 189 14.58 -6.69 11.70
N ARG A 190 15.06 -6.36 12.90
CA ARG A 190 16.20 -5.45 13.11
C ARG A 190 17.43 -5.91 12.33
N ASP A 191 17.82 -7.17 12.48
CA ASP A 191 19.01 -7.73 11.84
C ASP A 191 18.85 -7.84 10.31
N GLY A 192 17.62 -8.04 9.83
CA GLY A 192 17.28 -7.93 8.41
C GLY A 192 17.46 -6.50 7.88
N LEU A 193 16.92 -5.51 8.59
CA LEU A 193 17.06 -4.09 8.26
C LEU A 193 18.53 -3.65 8.24
N LYS A 194 19.30 -4.06 9.25
CA LYS A 194 20.75 -3.83 9.34
C LYS A 194 21.51 -4.19 8.06
N LYS A 195 21.09 -5.25 7.37
CA LYS A 195 21.75 -5.79 6.16
C LYS A 195 21.17 -5.28 4.85
N ILE A 196 19.87 -4.99 4.82
CA ILE A 196 19.17 -4.58 3.59
C ILE A 196 19.26 -3.07 3.37
N LEU A 197 19.08 -2.28 4.44
CA LEU A 197 19.06 -0.82 4.35
C LEU A 197 20.33 -0.21 3.74
N PRO A 198 21.56 -0.69 4.01
CA PRO A 198 22.74 -0.09 3.39
C PRO A 198 22.68 -0.02 1.87
N LYS A 199 22.15 -1.07 1.22
CA LYS A 199 22.00 -1.11 -0.25
C LYS A 199 20.97 -0.10 -0.74
N ILE A 200 19.85 0.03 -0.02
CA ILE A 200 18.78 0.97 -0.37
C ILE A 200 19.26 2.41 -0.18
N LEU A 201 19.89 2.69 0.97
CA LEU A 201 20.39 4.02 1.33
C LEU A 201 21.55 4.46 0.42
N ALA A 202 22.45 3.55 0.04
CA ALA A 202 23.51 3.84 -0.91
C ALA A 202 22.97 4.13 -2.31
N THR A 203 21.96 3.38 -2.76
CA THR A 203 21.27 3.64 -4.04
C THR A 203 20.59 5.01 -4.04
N ALA A 204 20.09 5.43 -2.88
CA ALA A 204 19.48 6.74 -2.68
C ALA A 204 20.50 7.84 -2.30
N GLU A 205 21.80 7.55 -2.34
CA GLU A 205 22.88 8.48 -2.01
C GLU A 205 22.77 9.13 -0.62
N TYR A 206 22.26 8.39 0.37
CA TYR A 206 22.29 8.81 1.78
C TYR A 206 23.54 8.34 2.51
N ILE A 207 24.17 7.24 2.08
CA ILE A 207 25.37 6.69 2.71
C ILE A 207 26.35 6.21 1.64
N LEU A 208 27.60 5.98 2.03
CA LEU A 208 28.62 5.43 1.15
C LEU A 208 28.23 4.03 0.62
N PRO A 209 28.46 3.72 -0.67
CA PRO A 209 28.26 2.38 -1.23
C PRO A 209 29.09 1.28 -0.56
N THR A 210 30.16 1.65 0.14
CA THR A 210 31.02 0.74 0.90
C THR A 210 30.41 0.33 2.24
N THR A 211 29.33 0.98 2.70
CA THR A 211 28.66 0.60 3.94
C THR A 211 27.93 -0.72 3.74
N THR A 212 28.36 -1.76 4.47
CA THR A 212 27.82 -3.12 4.35
C THR A 212 26.80 -3.46 5.44
N GLU A 213 26.90 -2.83 6.60
CA GLU A 213 26.01 -3.03 7.75
C GLU A 213 25.77 -1.72 8.50
N LEU A 214 24.59 -1.57 9.10
CA LEU A 214 24.24 -0.44 9.96
C LEU A 214 24.47 -0.75 11.46
N PRO A 215 24.76 0.27 12.28
CA PRO A 215 24.71 0.16 13.73
C PRO A 215 23.31 -0.24 14.23
N THR A 216 23.27 -0.98 15.34
CA THR A 216 22.03 -1.44 16.00
C THR A 216 22.08 -1.13 17.48
N GLU A 217 20.94 -0.73 18.05
CA GLU A 217 20.78 -0.54 19.51
C GLU A 217 21.88 0.32 20.16
N GLN A 218 22.25 1.43 19.52
CA GLN A 218 23.25 2.34 20.06
C GLN A 218 22.74 3.00 21.36
N THR A 219 23.59 3.03 22.37
CA THR A 219 23.42 3.81 23.61
C THR A 219 23.90 5.24 23.40
N ASP A 220 23.66 6.11 24.39
CA ASP A 220 24.22 7.46 24.45
C ASP A 220 23.77 8.40 23.31
N MET A 221 22.72 8.01 22.59
CA MET A 221 22.09 8.84 21.55
C MET A 221 21.27 10.00 22.17
N ALA A 222 20.88 9.87 23.44
CA ALA A 222 20.29 10.92 24.25
C ALA A 222 21.09 10.97 25.57
N PRO A 223 22.05 11.91 25.72
CA PRO A 223 22.99 11.96 26.85
C PRO A 223 22.34 11.98 28.25
N GLY A 224 21.16 12.57 28.40
CA GLY A 224 20.35 12.56 29.62
C GLY A 224 19.75 11.20 29.95
N TYR A 225 19.80 10.26 29.01
CA TYR A 225 19.23 8.91 29.08
C TYR A 225 20.19 7.85 28.51
N PRO A 226 21.40 7.68 29.07
CA PRO A 226 22.48 6.89 28.47
C PRO A 226 22.13 5.40 28.31
N ASP A 227 21.35 4.84 29.24
CA ASP A 227 20.92 3.43 29.22
C ASP A 227 19.82 3.14 28.18
N LYS A 228 19.22 4.18 27.58
CA LYS A 228 18.15 4.01 26.60
C LYS A 228 18.76 3.78 25.22
N LYS A 229 18.15 2.84 24.50
CA LYS A 229 18.45 2.52 23.11
C LYS A 229 17.30 3.02 22.24
N PRO A 230 17.38 4.26 21.73
CA PRO A 230 16.23 4.85 21.08
C PRO A 230 15.95 4.26 19.69
N PHE A 231 16.96 3.64 19.06
CA PHE A 231 16.91 3.11 17.71
C PHE A 231 17.25 1.62 17.70
N ASP A 232 16.46 0.83 16.97
CA ASP A 232 16.80 -0.56 16.65
C ASP A 232 17.92 -0.61 15.61
N VAL A 233 17.86 0.27 14.61
CA VAL A 233 18.86 0.45 13.57
C VAL A 233 19.04 1.93 13.30
N SER A 234 20.25 2.40 13.05
CA SER A 234 20.52 3.81 12.74
C SER A 234 21.50 3.95 11.58
N PHE A 235 21.52 5.11 10.94
CA PHE A 235 22.56 5.47 9.99
C PHE A 235 22.88 6.96 10.08
N GLN A 236 24.10 7.31 9.67
CA GLN A 236 24.54 8.69 9.57
C GLN A 236 24.56 9.08 8.09
N PRO A 237 23.73 10.04 7.67
CA PRO A 237 23.76 10.53 6.29
C PRO A 237 25.14 11.08 5.96
N THR A 238 25.69 10.71 4.80
CA THR A 238 26.96 11.26 4.30
C THR A 238 26.67 12.53 3.51
N PRO A 239 27.16 13.71 3.94
CA PRO A 239 26.91 14.95 3.23
C PRO A 239 27.50 14.92 1.82
N MET A 240 26.74 15.38 0.83
CA MET A 240 27.24 15.73 -0.51
C MET A 240 27.97 14.59 -1.25
N LEU A 241 27.43 13.37 -1.24
CA LEU A 241 27.98 12.26 -2.03
C LEU A 241 28.03 12.55 -3.54
N SER A 242 27.12 13.40 -4.04
CA SER A 242 27.08 13.88 -5.41
C SER A 242 26.43 15.27 -5.47
N ALA A 243 26.52 15.95 -6.61
CA ALA A 243 25.86 17.24 -6.82
C ALA A 243 24.31 17.14 -6.79
N THR A 244 23.76 15.93 -6.94
CA THR A 244 22.32 15.66 -6.92
C THR A 244 21.88 14.91 -5.66
N ALA A 245 22.81 14.63 -4.74
CA ALA A 245 22.53 13.86 -3.54
C ALA A 245 21.50 14.60 -2.67
N PRO A 246 20.55 13.86 -2.07
CA PRO A 246 19.56 14.47 -1.18
C PRO A 246 20.26 15.05 0.05
N THR A 247 19.90 16.28 0.41
CA THR A 247 20.28 16.87 1.69
C THR A 247 19.51 16.15 2.81
N CYS A 248 20.16 15.91 3.95
CA CYS A 248 19.52 15.48 5.18
C CYS A 248 19.98 16.42 6.32
N PRO A 249 19.06 17.07 7.05
CA PRO A 249 19.42 18.02 8.11
C PRO A 249 19.87 17.31 9.40
N PHE A 250 19.65 16.00 9.52
CA PHE A 250 19.97 15.23 10.71
C PHE A 250 21.33 14.54 10.58
N GLY A 251 22.14 14.59 11.64
CA GLY A 251 23.40 13.87 11.74
C GLY A 251 23.21 12.37 11.91
N THR A 252 22.11 11.95 12.55
CA THR A 252 21.73 10.54 12.68
C THR A 252 20.25 10.34 12.40
N VAL A 253 19.94 9.34 11.59
CA VAL A 253 18.57 8.88 11.33
C VAL A 253 18.41 7.50 11.93
N GLY A 254 17.49 7.37 12.87
CA GLY A 254 17.22 6.13 13.58
C GLY A 254 15.85 5.55 13.25
N ILE A 255 15.76 4.23 13.25
CA ILE A 255 14.55 3.45 12.98
C ILE A 255 14.24 2.63 14.24
N ASP A 256 12.99 2.66 14.68
CA ASP A 256 12.52 1.89 15.83
C ASP A 256 11.28 1.06 15.45
N VAL A 257 11.46 -0.25 15.45
CA VAL A 257 10.50 -1.25 14.97
C VAL A 257 9.43 -1.51 16.02
N VAL A 258 8.19 -1.56 15.55
CA VAL A 258 7.04 -1.98 16.35
C VAL A 258 6.23 -3.05 15.62
N ILE A 259 5.84 -4.10 16.33
CA ILE A 259 5.01 -5.18 15.80
C ILE A 259 3.60 -5.08 16.40
N PRO A 260 2.69 -4.30 15.78
CA PRO A 260 1.33 -4.13 16.27
C PRO A 260 0.56 -5.46 16.36
N SER A 261 -0.38 -5.51 17.30
CA SER A 261 -1.36 -6.59 17.38
C SER A 261 -2.34 -6.55 16.18
N THR A 262 -3.22 -7.55 16.05
CA THR A 262 -4.30 -7.49 15.05
C THR A 262 -5.27 -6.37 15.39
N PRO A 263 -5.63 -5.48 14.44
CA PRO A 263 -6.78 -4.59 14.64
C PRO A 263 -8.02 -5.45 14.91
N GLN A 264 -8.63 -5.30 16.08
CA GLN A 264 -9.92 -5.92 16.31
C GLN A 264 -10.98 -5.18 15.51
N LEU A 265 -11.65 -5.88 14.61
CA LEU A 265 -12.76 -5.33 13.84
C LEU A 265 -14.06 -5.88 14.39
N SER A 266 -14.99 -4.99 14.72
CA SER A 266 -16.39 -5.39 14.79
C SER A 266 -16.87 -5.69 13.36
N PRO A 267 -17.60 -6.79 13.12
CA PRO A 267 -18.14 -7.08 11.80
C PRO A 267 -18.97 -5.88 11.32
N PRO A 268 -18.66 -5.27 10.17
CA PRO A 268 -19.48 -4.19 9.64
C PRO A 268 -20.82 -4.79 9.24
N ARG A 269 -21.85 -4.56 10.05
CA ARG A 269 -23.22 -4.93 9.69
C ARG A 269 -23.65 -4.06 8.51
N ASN A 270 -23.86 -4.68 7.35
CA ASN A 270 -24.55 -4.11 6.18
C ASN A 270 -24.00 -2.76 5.67
N SER A 271 -22.68 -2.54 5.61
CA SER A 271 -22.15 -1.31 5.02
C SER A 271 -21.66 -1.50 3.60
N ILE A 272 -22.07 -0.60 2.70
CA ILE A 272 -21.59 -0.54 1.31
C ILE A 272 -20.06 -0.34 1.23
N ASP A 273 -19.43 0.13 2.31
CA ASP A 273 -17.99 0.49 2.39
C ASP A 273 -17.16 -0.45 3.29
N VAL A 274 -17.47 -1.75 3.36
CA VAL A 274 -16.72 -2.72 4.20
C VAL A 274 -15.22 -2.62 3.96
N ILE A 275 -14.80 -2.55 2.69
CA ILE A 275 -13.39 -2.48 2.30
C ILE A 275 -12.69 -1.25 2.87
N GLU A 276 -13.31 -0.08 2.74
CA GLU A 276 -12.74 1.18 3.18
C GLU A 276 -12.59 1.19 4.71
N LYS A 277 -13.65 0.80 5.42
CA LYS A 277 -13.64 0.72 6.90
C LYS A 277 -12.57 -0.23 7.42
N VAL A 278 -12.47 -1.42 6.83
CA VAL A 278 -11.45 -2.41 7.21
C VAL A 278 -10.04 -1.88 6.96
N SER A 279 -9.83 -1.22 5.83
CA SER A 279 -8.52 -0.67 5.45
C SER A 279 -8.13 0.52 6.33
N ALA A 280 -9.06 1.44 6.59
CA ALA A 280 -8.86 2.60 7.45
C ALA A 280 -8.60 2.19 8.90
N ASN A 281 -9.34 1.21 9.44
CA ASN A 281 -9.10 0.71 10.78
C ASN A 281 -7.73 0.06 10.93
N ALA A 282 -7.27 -0.68 9.91
CA ALA A 282 -5.92 -1.25 9.92
C ALA A 282 -4.84 -0.15 9.91
N GLU A 283 -5.03 0.90 9.13
CA GLU A 283 -4.14 2.07 9.07
C GLU A 283 -4.07 2.80 10.42
N VAL A 284 -5.23 3.18 10.97
CA VAL A 284 -5.33 3.86 12.28
C VAL A 284 -4.67 3.03 13.39
N HIS A 285 -4.87 1.71 13.35
CA HIS A 285 -4.26 0.81 14.32
C HIS A 285 -2.73 0.84 14.22
N HIS A 286 -2.14 0.79 13.03
CA HIS A 286 -0.68 0.88 12.89
C HIS A 286 -0.13 2.24 13.32
N GLN A 287 -0.79 3.34 12.93
CA GLN A 287 -0.41 4.67 13.36
C GLN A 287 -0.45 4.82 14.89
N SER A 288 -1.39 4.16 15.57
CA SER A 288 -1.46 4.20 17.03
C SER A 288 -0.21 3.61 17.69
N TYR A 289 0.34 2.53 17.13
CA TYR A 289 1.58 1.92 17.59
C TYR A 289 2.83 2.74 17.22
N GLU A 290 2.83 3.40 16.06
CA GLU A 290 3.89 4.34 15.70
C GLU A 290 3.92 5.53 16.68
N ARG A 291 2.74 6.08 17.03
CA ARG A 291 2.61 7.14 18.03
C ARG A 291 3.03 6.67 19.43
N GLN A 292 2.80 5.42 19.79
CA GLN A 292 3.27 4.84 21.06
C GLN A 292 4.80 4.87 21.16
N LYS A 293 5.53 4.63 20.06
CA LYS A 293 6.99 4.74 20.06
C LYS A 293 7.49 6.15 20.33
N LEU A 294 6.81 7.17 19.77
CA LEU A 294 7.09 8.57 20.07
C LEU A 294 6.82 8.92 21.54
N ARG A 295 5.81 8.28 22.16
CA ARG A 295 5.40 8.50 23.55
C ARG A 295 6.06 7.58 24.58
N ARG A 296 6.91 6.63 24.15
CA ARG A 296 7.64 5.66 24.98
C ARG A 296 6.80 4.98 26.07
N ASP A 297 5.64 4.38 25.69
CA ASP A 297 4.78 3.50 26.52
C ASP A 297 4.88 3.67 28.05
N GLY A 298 4.24 4.71 28.60
CA GLY A 298 4.09 4.86 30.05
C GLY A 298 3.96 6.32 30.47
N ASP A 299 5.06 7.05 30.45
CA ASP A 299 5.11 8.47 30.84
C ASP A 299 5.41 9.33 29.61
N ARG A 300 4.36 10.01 29.13
CA ARG A 300 4.43 10.96 28.03
C ARG A 300 5.54 12.01 28.26
N SER A 301 5.80 12.37 29.51
CA SER A 301 6.78 13.39 29.89
C SER A 301 8.22 12.91 29.64
N GLU A 302 8.53 11.65 29.98
CA GLU A 302 9.85 11.04 29.71
C GLU A 302 10.05 10.80 28.22
N GLY A 303 9.01 10.30 27.53
CA GLY A 303 9.04 10.11 26.07
C GLY A 303 9.30 11.41 25.31
N ASP A 304 8.53 12.46 25.61
CA ASP A 304 8.68 13.77 24.97
C ASP A 304 10.06 14.39 25.29
N ALA A 305 10.60 14.17 26.50
CA ALA A 305 11.94 14.63 26.86
C ALA A 305 13.05 13.91 26.07
N ILE A 306 12.99 12.58 25.93
CA ILE A 306 13.93 11.80 25.12
C ILE A 306 13.86 12.24 23.66
N ILE A 307 12.66 12.39 23.09
CA ILE A 307 12.50 12.84 21.70
C ILE A 307 13.03 14.27 21.52
N GLY A 308 12.77 15.17 22.48
CA GLY A 308 13.31 16.52 22.47
C GLY A 308 14.84 16.54 22.47
N GLU A 309 15.47 15.72 23.30
CA GLU A 309 16.92 15.61 23.37
C GLU A 309 17.53 15.02 22.09
N LEU A 310 16.91 13.98 21.52
CA LEU A 310 17.33 13.43 20.22
C LEU A 310 17.33 14.52 19.14
N LEU A 311 16.27 15.33 19.07
CA LEU A 311 16.18 16.41 18.09
C LEU A 311 17.22 17.50 18.33
N SER A 312 17.51 17.86 19.59
CA SER A 312 18.56 18.85 19.90
C SER A 312 19.97 18.37 19.55
N GLU A 313 20.22 17.06 19.64
CA GLU A 313 21.47 16.42 19.20
C GLU A 313 21.51 16.18 17.67
N GLY A 314 20.50 16.67 16.94
CA GLY A 314 20.41 16.52 15.49
C GLY A 314 20.11 15.08 15.05
N HIS A 315 19.42 14.30 15.88
CA HIS A 315 18.97 12.94 15.60
C HIS A 315 17.46 12.90 15.34
N VAL A 316 17.01 12.03 14.43
CA VAL A 316 15.58 11.82 14.18
C VAL A 316 15.18 10.37 14.39
N LEU A 317 14.06 10.17 15.07
CA LEU A 317 13.43 8.86 15.26
C LEU A 317 12.36 8.63 14.19
N ILE A 318 12.44 7.50 13.51
CA ILE A 318 11.43 7.03 12.56
C ILE A 318 10.78 5.76 13.14
N PRO A 319 9.55 5.85 13.66
CA PRO A 319 8.77 4.66 14.01
C PRO A 319 8.54 3.78 12.79
N PHE A 320 8.64 2.46 12.98
CA PHE A 320 8.56 1.50 11.90
C PHE A 320 7.61 0.35 12.23
N ALA A 321 6.33 0.54 11.92
CA ALA A 321 5.33 -0.51 12.12
C ALA A 321 5.44 -1.60 11.07
N VAL A 322 5.67 -2.83 11.54
CA VAL A 322 5.63 -4.04 10.71
C VAL A 322 4.45 -4.86 11.16
N ASP A 323 3.45 -4.97 10.28
CA ASP A 323 2.31 -5.78 10.64
C ASP A 323 2.69 -7.27 10.71
N ARG A 324 1.84 -8.02 11.40
CA ARG A 324 1.97 -9.45 11.68
C ARG A 324 1.91 -10.34 10.45
N TRP A 325 1.52 -9.81 9.30
CA TRP A 325 1.63 -10.51 8.03
C TRP A 325 2.94 -10.19 7.32
N LEU A 326 3.80 -9.34 7.88
CA LEU A 326 5.04 -8.82 7.28
C LEU A 326 4.76 -7.81 6.16
N ARG A 327 3.60 -7.15 6.18
CA ARG A 327 3.37 -5.99 5.34
C ARG A 327 4.12 -4.81 5.92
N TRP A 328 4.96 -4.23 5.08
CA TRP A 328 5.69 -2.99 5.32
C TRP A 328 4.75 -1.82 4.96
N TYR A 329 4.24 -1.10 5.97
CA TYR A 329 3.37 0.05 5.70
C TYR A 329 4.14 1.24 5.10
N TRP A 330 5.46 1.27 5.26
CA TRP A 330 6.41 2.25 4.69
C TRP A 330 6.37 2.39 3.16
N ALA A 331 5.88 1.38 2.42
CA ALA A 331 6.09 1.30 0.98
C ALA A 331 4.88 1.74 0.10
N HIS A 332 3.73 2.14 0.65
CA HIS A 332 2.47 2.14 -0.14
C HIS A 332 1.59 3.38 -0.23
N GLY A 333 2.12 4.60 -0.01
CA GLY A 333 1.51 5.74 -0.72
C GLY A 333 1.52 7.10 -0.04
N SER A 334 1.88 7.20 1.24
CA SER A 334 1.76 8.48 1.98
C SER A 334 3.07 8.94 2.64
N THR A 335 4.03 8.04 2.88
CA THR A 335 5.25 8.34 3.63
C THR A 335 6.50 8.56 2.78
N ILE A 336 6.52 8.24 1.48
CA ILE A 336 7.61 8.69 0.58
C ILE A 336 7.64 10.23 0.45
N PRO A 337 6.49 10.94 0.35
CA PRO A 337 6.45 12.39 0.46
C PRO A 337 6.88 12.89 1.84
N VAL A 338 6.53 12.21 2.94
CA VAL A 338 6.94 12.56 4.30
C VAL A 338 8.45 12.34 4.51
N TRP A 339 9.04 11.27 3.97
CA TRP A 339 10.50 11.10 3.95
C TRP A 339 11.18 12.21 3.16
N ARG A 340 10.62 12.58 2.00
CA ARG A 340 11.11 13.73 1.24
C ARG A 340 10.88 15.06 1.98
N ALA A 341 9.84 15.22 2.78
CA ALA A 341 9.55 16.46 3.50
C ALA A 341 10.38 16.56 4.79
N SER A 342 10.35 15.55 5.66
CA SER A 342 11.11 15.46 6.90
C SER A 342 12.62 15.49 6.69
N LEU A 343 13.13 14.98 5.56
CA LEU A 343 14.55 15.08 5.23
C LEU A 343 14.91 16.34 4.43
N ARG A 344 13.95 17.18 4.00
CA ARG A 344 14.23 18.42 3.25
C ARG A 344 13.98 19.70 4.03
N ASP A 345 13.10 19.71 5.03
CA ASP A 345 12.72 20.93 5.73
C ASP A 345 12.64 20.74 7.26
N PRO A 346 13.58 21.30 8.05
CA PRO A 346 13.55 21.23 9.51
C PRO A 346 12.48 22.13 10.15
N HIS A 347 11.73 22.94 9.38
CA HIS A 347 10.76 23.89 9.93
C HIS A 347 9.29 23.64 9.50
N SER A 348 9.00 22.70 8.61
CA SER A 348 7.61 22.33 8.33
C SER A 348 7.11 21.29 9.35
N GLU A 349 6.48 21.78 10.43
CA GLU A 349 5.68 21.04 11.44
C GLU A 349 6.41 20.16 12.49
N LEU A 350 7.52 20.65 13.06
CA LEU A 350 8.07 20.10 14.30
C LEU A 350 7.56 20.88 15.53
N LEU A 351 6.27 20.70 15.84
CA LEU A 351 5.75 20.91 17.20
C LEU A 351 5.29 19.54 17.75
N PRO A 352 5.52 19.23 19.04
CA PRO A 352 5.14 17.95 19.65
C PRO A 352 3.64 17.60 19.49
N GLU A 353 2.77 18.59 19.35
CA GLU A 353 1.34 18.39 19.06
C GLU A 353 1.06 18.11 17.57
N ALA A 354 1.87 18.64 16.65
CA ALA A 354 1.72 18.44 15.21
C ALA A 354 2.16 17.03 14.80
N HIS A 355 3.27 16.48 15.31
CA HIS A 355 3.69 15.10 14.98
C HIS A 355 2.62 14.02 15.33
N ALA A 356 1.78 14.27 16.33
CA ALA A 356 0.64 13.41 16.67
C ALA A 356 -0.65 13.76 15.89
N ALA A 357 -0.78 14.98 15.37
CA ALA A 357 -1.95 15.48 14.63
C ALA A 357 -1.81 15.36 13.10
N THR A 358 -0.63 15.47 12.51
CA THR A 358 -0.40 15.35 11.05
C THR A 358 -0.59 13.91 10.53
N LEU A 359 -0.79 12.94 11.43
CA LEU A 359 -1.24 11.58 11.08
C LEU A 359 -2.77 11.47 10.90
N THR A 360 -3.57 12.51 11.18
CA THR A 360 -4.96 12.55 10.71
C THR A 360 -5.01 13.06 9.28
N TYR A 361 -4.90 12.15 8.31
CA TYR A 361 -5.27 12.46 6.94
C TYR A 361 -6.80 12.41 6.81
N SER A 362 -7.40 13.58 6.62
CA SER A 362 -8.76 13.70 6.11
C SER A 362 -8.75 13.31 4.63
N HIS A 363 -9.58 12.33 4.26
CA HIS A 363 -9.97 12.13 2.87
C HIS A 363 -10.74 13.38 2.42
N SER A 364 -10.05 14.38 1.90
CA SER A 364 -10.70 15.42 1.11
C SER A 364 -10.95 14.87 -0.28
N HIS A 365 -12.22 14.54 -0.53
CA HIS A 365 -12.77 14.47 -1.86
C HIS A 365 -12.45 15.76 -2.63
N ASN A 366 -12.06 15.60 -3.89
CA ASN A 366 -12.07 16.67 -4.87
C ASN A 366 -13.50 17.21 -5.03
N HIS A 367 -13.85 18.23 -4.25
CA HIS A 367 -14.85 19.22 -4.64
C HIS A 367 -14.12 20.55 -4.79
N ALA A 368 -13.94 20.96 -6.04
CA ALA A 368 -13.52 22.31 -6.37
C ALA A 368 -14.58 23.31 -5.87
N PRO A 369 -14.21 24.38 -5.14
CA PRO A 369 -15.09 25.51 -4.95
C PRO A 369 -15.04 26.38 -6.21
N ALA A 370 -16.21 26.62 -6.80
CA ALA A 370 -16.41 27.62 -7.84
C ALA A 370 -16.12 29.02 -7.24
N THR A 371 -15.09 29.68 -7.74
CA THR A 371 -14.87 31.11 -7.52
C THR A 371 -15.68 31.88 -8.58
N TYR A 372 -16.79 32.48 -8.16
CA TYR A 372 -17.40 33.60 -8.88
C TYR A 372 -16.60 34.86 -8.54
N SER A 373 -15.87 35.39 -9.52
CA SER A 373 -15.32 36.74 -9.49
C SER A 373 -16.41 37.73 -9.92
N ASN A 374 -16.90 38.51 -8.96
CA ASN A 374 -17.52 39.80 -9.23
C ASN A 374 -16.41 40.79 -9.56
N THR A 375 -16.37 41.28 -10.80
CA THR A 375 -15.81 42.59 -11.14
C THR A 375 -16.72 43.24 -12.15
N SER A 376 -17.36 44.30 -11.69
CA SER A 376 -17.85 45.47 -12.41
C SER A 376 -16.98 45.86 -13.60
N GLU A 377 -17.58 45.93 -14.78
CA GLU A 377 -17.79 47.14 -15.60
C GLU A 377 -18.96 46.92 -16.57
#